data_AF-A0A1F7I954-F1
#
_entry.id   AF-A0A1F7I954-F1
#
_cell.length_a   1.000
_cell.length_b   1.000
_cell.length_c   1.000
_cell.angle_alpha   90.00
_cell.angle_beta   90.00
_cell.angle_gamma   90.00
#
_symmetry.space_group_name_H-M   'P 1'
#
loop_
_entity.id
_entity.type
_entity.pdbx_description
1 polymer ?
#
loop_
_entity_poly.entity_id
_entity_poly.type
_entity_poly.pdbx_seq_one_letter_code
_entity_poly.pdbx_strand_id
1 'polypeptide(L)'
;MSSKLGFKLAVLILLFLILLFPKAYANNSSYVLVGDSIMQGQLPDKLQKTGTTIERRLEQITSEDFENKAVGGVTTDDVAKQVMKVYEKGSAKVVIANGGLNDIGGNQTKTVFLKNWKIILDQTKIHGTRLIILLITPWTRGPNDRMTRRDEFNKALEDLANSYPNASIVNSDPKVGEERSGGPSGNHWNIKEKYTYDGTHFTSEGYTIIANLIADKLERKTVSNIKCDALCFLSRKLKSLLSQLGIGYF
;
A
#
# COMPACT_ATOMS: atom_id res chain seq x y z
N MET A 1 6.21 -21.70 -49.53
CA MET A 1 5.00 -20.90 -49.21
C MET A 1 4.36 -21.19 -47.83
N SER A 2 4.87 -22.15 -47.03
CA SER A 2 4.23 -22.61 -45.77
C SER A 2 4.46 -21.69 -44.53
N SER A 3 5.55 -20.90 -44.48
CA SER A 3 5.95 -20.16 -43.26
C SER A 3 5.13 -18.90 -42.94
N LYS A 4 4.48 -18.28 -43.94
CA LYS A 4 3.70 -17.04 -43.73
C LYS A 4 2.31 -17.30 -43.12
N LEU A 5 1.77 -18.51 -43.29
CA LEU A 5 0.43 -18.86 -42.80
C LEU A 5 0.44 -19.18 -41.29
N GLY A 6 1.45 -19.95 -40.84
CA GLY A 6 1.62 -20.28 -39.42
C GLY A 6 1.86 -19.05 -38.54
N PHE A 7 2.61 -18.06 -39.03
CA PHE A 7 2.87 -16.83 -38.28
C PHE A 7 1.61 -15.96 -38.13
N LYS A 8 0.82 -15.80 -39.20
CA LYS A 8 -0.45 -15.05 -39.14
C LYS A 8 -1.45 -15.72 -38.19
N LEU A 9 -1.50 -17.05 -38.17
CA LEU A 9 -2.36 -17.80 -37.26
C LEU A 9 -1.93 -17.63 -35.79
N ALA A 10 -0.62 -17.63 -35.51
CA ALA A 10 -0.10 -17.40 -34.15
C ALA A 10 -0.42 -15.98 -33.62
N VAL A 11 -0.30 -14.95 -34.46
CA VAL A 11 -0.66 -13.57 -34.11
C VAL A 11 -2.17 -13.45 -33.88
N LEU A 12 -2.99 -14.11 -34.71
CA LEU A 12 -4.44 -14.12 -34.55
C LEU A 12 -4.87 -14.80 -33.25
N ILE A 13 -4.26 -15.94 -32.90
CA ILE A 13 -4.52 -16.66 -31.64
C ILE A 13 -4.12 -15.79 -30.45
N LEU A 14 -2.98 -15.09 -30.51
CA LEU A 14 -2.54 -14.20 -29.43
C LEU A 14 -3.51 -13.02 -29.23
N LEU A 15 -3.97 -12.40 -30.32
CA LEU A 15 -4.97 -11.33 -30.28
C LEU A 15 -6.32 -11.87 -29.77
N PHE A 16 -6.72 -13.06 -30.19
CA PHE A 16 -7.96 -13.71 -29.74
C PHE A 16 -7.90 -14.07 -28.25
N LEU A 17 -6.75 -14.53 -27.75
CA LEU A 17 -6.54 -14.76 -26.31
C LEU A 17 -6.60 -13.45 -25.51
N ILE A 18 -6.06 -12.35 -26.02
CA ILE A 18 -6.18 -11.02 -25.38
C ILE A 18 -7.65 -10.56 -25.33
N LEU A 19 -8.43 -10.88 -26.35
CA LEU A 19 -9.85 -10.52 -26.44
C LEU A 19 -10.80 -11.46 -25.66
N LEU A 20 -10.39 -12.72 -25.44
CA LEU A 20 -11.15 -13.73 -24.66
C LEU A 20 -11.00 -13.58 -23.14
N PHE A 21 -10.05 -12.76 -22.68
CA PHE A 21 -9.96 -12.33 -21.28
C PHE A 21 -10.29 -10.84 -21.17
N PRO A 22 -11.53 -10.40 -21.46
CA PRO A 22 -11.98 -9.13 -20.93
C PRO A 22 -12.10 -9.37 -19.42
N LYS A 23 -11.02 -9.15 -18.68
CA LYS A 23 -11.13 -8.95 -17.24
C LYS A 23 -12.18 -7.87 -17.11
N ALA A 24 -13.34 -8.22 -16.56
CA ALA A 24 -14.38 -7.29 -16.22
C ALA A 24 -13.75 -6.28 -15.25
N TYR A 25 -13.21 -5.20 -15.81
CA TYR A 25 -12.72 -4.06 -15.07
C TYR A 25 -13.98 -3.32 -14.63
N ALA A 26 -14.55 -3.77 -13.52
CA ALA A 26 -15.30 -2.86 -12.68
C ALA A 26 -14.36 -1.69 -12.34
N ASN A 27 -14.85 -0.46 -12.48
CA ASN A 27 -14.16 0.78 -12.12
C ASN A 27 -13.89 0.83 -10.60
N ASN A 28 -13.02 -0.04 -10.11
CA ASN A 28 -12.48 0.05 -8.77
C ASN A 28 -11.14 0.75 -8.85
N SER A 29 -10.88 1.63 -7.88
CA SER A 29 -9.58 2.27 -7.76
C SER A 29 -8.49 1.22 -7.73
N SER A 30 -7.38 1.52 -8.41
CA SER A 30 -6.23 0.62 -8.43
C SER A 30 -5.53 0.55 -7.07
N TYR A 31 -5.75 1.56 -6.22
CA TYR A 31 -5.08 1.72 -4.93
C TYR A 31 -6.11 2.00 -3.85
N VAL A 32 -6.09 1.22 -2.77
CA VAL A 32 -7.07 1.34 -1.68
C VAL A 32 -6.34 1.51 -0.35
N LEU A 33 -6.76 2.50 0.45
CA LEU A 33 -6.30 2.68 1.82
C LEU A 33 -7.34 2.07 2.76
N VAL A 34 -6.88 1.28 3.71
CA VAL A 34 -7.68 0.70 4.80
C VAL A 34 -6.97 0.96 6.13
N GLY A 35 -7.73 1.13 7.20
CA GLY A 35 -7.15 1.32 8.51
C GLY A 35 -8.05 2.05 9.48
N ASP A 36 -7.39 2.62 10.49
CA ASP A 36 -8.00 3.37 11.58
C ASP A 36 -8.04 4.88 11.32
N SER A 37 -8.20 5.68 12.39
CA SER A 37 -8.31 7.15 12.30
C SER A 37 -7.05 7.81 11.74
N ILE A 38 -5.88 7.17 11.86
CA ILE A 38 -4.65 7.67 11.26
C ILE A 38 -4.76 7.60 9.73
N MET A 39 -5.19 6.47 9.19
CA MET A 39 -5.35 6.28 7.74
C MET A 39 -6.57 7.04 7.18
N GLN A 40 -7.64 7.15 7.96
CA GLN A 40 -8.81 7.96 7.61
C GLN A 40 -8.43 9.44 7.43
N GLY A 41 -7.37 9.89 8.11
CA GLY A 41 -7.00 11.30 8.11
C GLY A 41 -7.94 12.13 8.97
N GLN A 42 -8.37 11.58 10.12
CA GLN A 42 -9.21 12.33 11.05
C GLN A 42 -8.45 13.58 11.48
N LEU A 43 -9.04 14.74 11.18
CA LEU A 43 -8.52 16.06 11.54
C LEU A 43 -9.63 16.88 12.21
N PRO A 44 -9.29 17.80 13.14
CA PRO A 44 -10.22 18.81 13.61
C PRO A 44 -10.76 19.59 12.41
N ASP A 45 -12.05 19.96 12.44
CA ASP A 45 -12.73 20.66 11.33
C ASP A 45 -11.99 21.93 10.86
N LYS A 46 -11.27 22.60 11.77
CA LYS A 46 -10.43 23.77 11.45
C LYS A 46 -9.21 23.45 10.58
N LEU A 47 -8.72 22.20 10.59
CA LEU A 47 -7.59 21.70 9.81
C LEU A 47 -8.03 20.95 8.54
N GLN A 48 -9.29 20.52 8.44
CA GLN A 48 -9.84 19.78 7.28
C GLN A 48 -9.93 20.60 5.97
N LYS A 49 -9.80 21.93 6.02
CA LYS A 49 -9.94 22.81 4.83
C LYS A 49 -8.83 22.66 3.76
N THR A 50 -7.85 21.78 3.95
CA THR A 50 -6.78 21.56 2.97
C THR A 50 -6.60 20.05 2.73
N GLY A 51 -6.34 19.61 1.51
CA GLY A 51 -6.15 18.20 1.14
C GLY A 51 -4.98 17.55 1.88
N THR A 52 -5.25 17.01 3.07
CA THR A 52 -4.26 16.78 4.14
C THR A 52 -4.15 15.32 4.57
N THR A 53 -4.99 14.44 4.03
CA THR A 53 -4.94 13.01 4.33
C THR A 53 -3.79 12.33 3.59
N ILE A 54 -3.37 11.15 4.04
CA ILE A 54 -2.36 10.33 3.34
C ILE A 54 -2.80 10.07 1.89
N GLU A 55 -4.07 9.73 1.68
CA GLU A 55 -4.68 9.53 0.35
C GLU A 55 -4.45 10.73 -0.57
N ARG A 56 -4.87 11.93 -0.17
CA ARG A 56 -4.75 13.14 -1.01
C ARG A 56 -3.29 13.48 -1.31
N ARG A 57 -2.38 13.23 -0.37
CA ARG A 57 -0.94 13.40 -0.61
C ARG A 57 -0.40 12.37 -1.60
N LEU A 58 -0.82 11.12 -1.51
CA LEU A 58 -0.43 10.09 -2.47
C LEU A 58 -0.94 10.40 -3.88
N GLU A 59 -2.18 10.84 -4.03
CA GLU A 59 -2.72 11.30 -5.33
C GLU A 59 -1.85 12.41 -5.94
N GLN A 60 -1.43 13.39 -5.13
CA GLN A 60 -0.55 14.47 -5.57
C GLN A 60 0.86 13.99 -5.97
N ILE A 61 1.43 13.04 -5.21
CA ILE A 61 2.79 12.54 -5.44
C ILE A 61 2.84 11.64 -6.67
N THR A 62 1.88 10.72 -6.81
CA THR A 62 1.94 9.65 -7.82
C THR A 62 1.08 9.92 -9.04
N SER A 63 0.19 10.93 -9.02
CA SER A 63 -0.82 11.17 -10.07
C SER A 63 -1.72 9.96 -10.34
N GLU A 64 -2.01 9.17 -9.29
CA GLU A 64 -2.88 7.99 -9.36
C GLU A 64 -4.10 8.23 -8.47
N ASP A 65 -5.23 7.62 -8.80
CA ASP A 65 -6.45 7.70 -8.00
C ASP A 65 -6.40 6.67 -6.85
N PHE A 66 -6.70 7.15 -5.64
CA PHE A 66 -6.81 6.32 -4.44
C PHE A 66 -8.26 6.30 -3.94
N GLU A 67 -8.63 5.22 -3.26
CA GLU A 67 -9.87 5.18 -2.49
C GLU A 67 -9.55 4.93 -1.01
N ASN A 68 -9.89 5.89 -0.16
CA ASN A 68 -9.77 5.73 1.29
C ASN A 68 -11.03 5.10 1.89
N LYS A 69 -10.89 3.86 2.36
CA LYS A 69 -11.92 3.09 3.07
C LYS A 69 -11.64 2.96 4.57
N ALA A 70 -10.66 3.70 5.10
CA ALA A 70 -10.33 3.67 6.51
C ALA A 70 -11.43 4.28 7.39
N VAL A 71 -11.53 3.80 8.63
CA VAL A 71 -12.59 4.17 9.57
C VAL A 71 -11.98 4.43 10.93
N GLY A 72 -12.27 5.59 11.52
CA GLY A 72 -11.76 5.97 12.84
C GLY A 72 -12.14 5.01 13.96
N GLY A 73 -11.22 4.83 14.92
CA GLY A 73 -11.45 4.06 16.16
C GLY A 73 -11.45 2.53 16.02
N VAL A 74 -11.24 2.00 14.83
CA VAL A 74 -11.31 0.54 14.59
C VAL A 74 -10.03 -0.20 15.01
N THR A 75 -10.17 -1.50 15.25
CA THR A 75 -9.05 -2.42 15.58
C THR A 75 -8.57 -3.20 14.36
N THR A 76 -7.49 -3.97 14.48
CA THR A 76 -7.01 -4.83 13.38
C THR A 76 -8.03 -5.87 12.89
N ASP A 77 -8.98 -6.29 13.73
CA ASP A 77 -10.07 -7.20 13.31
C ASP A 77 -10.96 -6.52 12.26
N ASP A 78 -11.29 -5.25 12.48
CA ASP A 78 -12.08 -4.46 11.55
C ASP A 78 -11.29 -4.07 10.31
N VAL A 79 -9.98 -3.82 10.43
CA VAL A 79 -9.12 -3.60 9.25
C VAL A 79 -9.09 -4.85 8.37
N ALA A 80 -9.06 -6.06 8.96
CA ALA A 80 -9.20 -7.30 8.20
C ALA A 80 -10.55 -7.36 7.46
N LYS A 81 -11.65 -6.94 8.09
CA LYS A 81 -12.97 -6.81 7.43
C LYS A 81 -12.98 -5.77 6.31
N GLN A 82 -12.30 -4.63 6.48
CA GLN A 82 -12.16 -3.63 5.42
C GLN A 82 -11.46 -4.23 4.20
N VAL A 83 -10.38 -4.98 4.40
CA VAL A 83 -9.66 -5.68 3.31
C VAL A 83 -10.55 -6.69 2.60
N MET A 84 -11.31 -7.50 3.33
CA MET A 84 -12.25 -8.44 2.70
C MET A 84 -13.29 -7.72 1.83
N LYS A 85 -13.84 -6.59 2.31
CA LYS A 85 -14.77 -5.74 1.54
C LYS A 85 -14.16 -5.12 0.29
N VAL A 86 -12.83 -4.91 0.25
CA VAL A 86 -12.16 -4.49 -1.00
C VAL A 86 -12.41 -5.55 -2.06
N TYR A 87 -12.16 -6.82 -1.74
CA TYR A 87 -12.23 -7.93 -2.69
C TYR A 87 -13.66 -8.36 -3.07
N GLU A 88 -14.65 -8.09 -2.23
CA GLU A 88 -16.07 -8.26 -2.58
C GLU A 88 -16.50 -7.37 -3.75
N LYS A 89 -15.93 -6.15 -3.83
CA LYS A 89 -16.27 -5.18 -4.86
C LYS A 89 -15.39 -5.33 -6.11
N GLY A 90 -14.22 -5.95 -5.97
CA GLY A 90 -13.31 -6.35 -7.04
C GLY A 90 -11.85 -6.30 -6.59
N SER A 91 -10.88 -6.47 -7.49
CA SER A 91 -9.46 -6.55 -7.10
C SER A 91 -8.76 -5.18 -7.14
N ALA A 92 -8.21 -4.72 -6.02
CA ALA A 92 -7.23 -3.63 -6.00
C ALA A 92 -5.88 -4.10 -6.55
N LYS A 93 -5.07 -3.20 -7.13
CA LYS A 93 -3.66 -3.49 -7.45
C LYS A 93 -2.79 -3.39 -6.20
N VAL A 94 -3.08 -2.41 -5.36
CA VAL A 94 -2.38 -2.16 -4.10
C VAL A 94 -3.38 -1.89 -2.97
N VAL A 95 -3.15 -2.52 -1.83
CA VAL A 95 -3.78 -2.17 -0.56
C VAL A 95 -2.73 -1.56 0.35
N ILE A 96 -3.04 -0.40 0.93
CA ILE A 96 -2.24 0.26 1.95
C ILE A 96 -2.99 0.14 3.26
N ALA A 97 -2.39 -0.55 4.24
CA ALA A 97 -3.06 -0.89 5.49
C ALA A 97 -2.31 -0.32 6.70
N ASN A 98 -3.08 0.17 7.67
CA ASN A 98 -2.59 0.52 9.00
C ASN A 98 -3.60 0.08 10.07
N GLY A 99 -3.11 -0.27 11.25
CA GLY A 99 -3.96 -0.62 12.39
C GLY A 99 -3.13 -1.17 13.54
N GLY A 100 -3.70 -1.17 14.74
CA GLY A 100 -3.05 -1.67 15.95
C GLY A 100 -2.95 -0.67 17.09
N LEU A 101 -3.11 0.63 16.82
CA LEU A 101 -3.06 1.62 17.89
C LEU A 101 -4.25 1.45 18.85
N ASN A 102 -5.45 1.24 18.32
CA ASN A 102 -6.65 0.96 19.11
C ASN A 102 -6.61 -0.42 19.76
N ASP A 103 -5.97 -1.42 19.14
CA ASP A 103 -5.71 -2.73 19.74
C ASP A 103 -4.88 -2.57 21.02
N ILE A 104 -3.80 -1.77 20.98
CA ILE A 104 -2.99 -1.45 22.16
C ILE A 104 -3.80 -0.62 23.16
N GLY A 105 -4.55 0.37 22.68
CA GLY A 105 -5.44 1.22 23.46
C GLY A 105 -6.47 0.42 24.28
N GLY A 106 -7.03 -0.61 23.66
CA GLY A 106 -8.02 -1.55 24.21
C GLY A 106 -7.43 -2.82 24.82
N ASN A 107 -6.10 -2.87 25.04
CA ASN A 107 -5.41 -4.01 25.65
C ASN A 107 -5.51 -5.35 24.91
N GLN A 108 -5.74 -5.36 23.60
CA GLN A 108 -5.71 -6.56 22.78
C GLN A 108 -4.36 -7.29 22.89
N THR A 109 -4.39 -8.61 22.77
CA THR A 109 -3.18 -9.45 22.84
C THR A 109 -2.41 -9.46 21.52
N LYS A 110 -1.09 -9.63 21.60
CA LYS A 110 -0.20 -9.77 20.44
C LYS A 110 -0.65 -10.89 19.50
N THR A 111 -1.11 -12.01 20.07
CA THR A 111 -1.61 -13.15 19.31
C THR A 111 -2.81 -12.79 18.44
N VAL A 112 -3.79 -12.04 18.97
CA VAL A 112 -4.96 -11.64 18.17
C VAL A 112 -4.57 -10.61 17.13
N PHE A 113 -3.75 -9.63 17.49
CA PHE A 113 -3.20 -8.66 16.55
C PHE A 113 -2.50 -9.33 15.35
N LEU A 114 -1.61 -10.29 15.61
CA LEU A 114 -0.91 -11.03 14.56
C LEU A 114 -1.83 -11.95 13.75
N LYS A 115 -2.84 -12.57 14.40
CA LYS A 115 -3.86 -13.35 13.70
C LYS A 115 -4.60 -12.49 12.67
N ASN A 116 -4.98 -11.27 13.04
CA ASN A 116 -5.69 -10.36 12.14
C ASN A 116 -4.81 -9.89 10.98
N TRP A 117 -3.54 -9.55 11.25
CA TRP A 117 -2.58 -9.22 10.19
C TRP A 117 -2.29 -10.40 9.27
N LYS A 118 -2.24 -11.62 9.80
CA LYS A 118 -2.11 -12.82 8.98
C LYS A 118 -3.29 -12.98 8.01
N ILE A 119 -4.52 -12.70 8.45
CA ILE A 119 -5.70 -12.69 7.58
C ILE A 119 -5.52 -11.67 6.44
N ILE A 120 -5.10 -10.44 6.75
CA ILE A 120 -4.85 -9.39 5.75
C ILE A 120 -3.79 -9.83 4.72
N LEU A 121 -2.67 -10.36 5.22
CA LEU A 121 -1.56 -10.86 4.40
C LEU A 121 -1.99 -12.04 3.50
N ASP A 122 -2.73 -13.00 4.04
CA ASP A 122 -3.25 -14.15 3.29
C ASP A 122 -4.22 -13.68 2.19
N GLN A 123 -5.16 -12.79 2.52
CA GLN A 123 -6.13 -12.26 1.55
C GLN A 123 -5.44 -11.52 0.40
N THR A 124 -4.50 -10.63 0.70
CA THR A 124 -3.76 -9.90 -0.35
C THR A 124 -2.94 -10.85 -1.23
N LYS A 125 -2.35 -11.91 -0.65
CA LYS A 125 -1.63 -12.94 -1.40
C LYS A 125 -2.57 -13.73 -2.33
N ILE A 126 -3.73 -14.17 -1.82
CA ILE A 126 -4.75 -14.91 -2.60
C ILE A 126 -5.21 -14.11 -3.82
N HIS A 127 -5.42 -12.80 -3.63
CA HIS A 127 -5.89 -11.90 -4.70
C HIS A 127 -4.75 -11.33 -5.56
N GLY A 128 -3.49 -11.75 -5.36
CA GLY A 128 -2.34 -11.24 -6.11
C GLY A 128 -2.12 -9.73 -5.94
N THR A 129 -2.64 -9.15 -4.86
CA THR A 129 -2.60 -7.72 -4.55
C THR A 129 -1.33 -7.40 -3.78
N ARG A 130 -0.70 -6.28 -4.13
CA ARG A 130 0.45 -5.78 -3.36
C ARG A 130 -0.05 -5.17 -2.04
N LEU A 131 0.56 -5.54 -0.93
CA LEU A 131 0.25 -4.95 0.37
C LEU A 131 1.39 -4.02 0.81
N ILE A 132 1.05 -2.80 1.20
CA ILE A 132 1.95 -1.89 1.91
C ILE A 132 1.39 -1.72 3.33
N ILE A 133 2.21 -2.04 4.32
CA ILE A 133 1.84 -1.99 5.74
C ILE A 133 2.52 -0.78 6.36
N LEU A 134 1.75 0.20 6.79
CA LEU A 134 2.24 1.22 7.71
C LEU A 134 2.17 0.63 9.12
N LEU A 135 3.33 0.47 9.77
CA LEU A 135 3.41 0.01 11.16
C LEU A 135 2.62 0.94 12.09
N ILE A 136 2.28 0.44 13.29
CA ILE A 136 1.59 1.23 14.31
C ILE A 136 2.44 2.48 14.56
N THR A 137 1.88 3.68 14.45
CA THR A 137 2.61 4.94 14.57
C THR A 137 2.91 5.30 16.03
N PRO A 138 3.82 6.25 16.32
CA PRO A 138 4.04 6.76 17.66
C PRO A 138 2.76 7.36 18.27
N TRP A 139 2.68 7.43 19.60
CA TRP A 139 1.51 7.94 20.33
C TRP A 139 1.95 8.70 21.57
N THR A 140 2.09 10.02 21.45
CA THR A 140 2.60 10.94 22.50
C THR A 140 1.84 10.83 23.82
N ARG A 141 0.52 10.61 23.77
CA ARG A 141 -0.32 10.48 24.97
C ARG A 141 -0.45 9.06 25.50
N GLY A 142 0.18 8.08 24.85
CA GLY A 142 0.21 6.70 25.31
C GLY A 142 1.13 6.53 26.52
N PRO A 143 0.79 5.71 27.52
CA PRO A 143 1.71 5.38 28.60
C PRO A 143 2.85 4.48 28.09
N ASN A 144 3.99 4.49 28.80
CA ASN A 144 5.22 3.82 28.37
C ASN A 144 5.07 2.31 28.21
N ASP A 145 4.29 1.65 29.08
CA ASP A 145 3.99 0.22 28.98
C ASP A 145 3.28 -0.14 27.65
N ARG A 146 2.37 0.72 27.18
CA ARG A 146 1.70 0.56 25.89
C ARG A 146 2.63 0.81 24.71
N MET A 147 3.60 1.72 24.85
CA MET A 147 4.60 1.95 23.81
C MET A 147 5.64 0.84 23.72
N THR A 148 6.01 0.21 24.83
CA THR A 148 6.77 -1.05 24.80
C THR A 148 5.99 -2.14 24.05
N ARG A 149 4.70 -2.31 24.35
CA ARG A 149 3.83 -3.27 23.62
C ARG A 149 3.74 -2.94 22.13
N ARG A 150 3.68 -1.66 21.78
CA ARG A 150 3.70 -1.21 20.39
C ARG A 150 4.94 -1.68 19.66
N ASP A 151 6.12 -1.48 20.24
CA ASP A 151 7.38 -1.88 19.62
C ASP A 151 7.44 -3.40 19.45
N GLU A 152 6.96 -4.17 20.44
CA GLU A 152 6.82 -5.62 20.33
C GLU A 152 5.87 -6.05 19.20
N PHE A 153 4.73 -5.37 19.06
CA PHE A 153 3.74 -5.66 18.03
C PHE A 153 4.29 -5.33 16.64
N ASN A 154 4.92 -4.16 16.50
CA ASN A 154 5.56 -3.72 15.26
C ASN A 154 6.67 -4.69 14.83
N LYS A 155 7.54 -5.11 15.75
CA LYS A 155 8.60 -6.09 15.45
C LYS A 155 8.03 -7.43 14.99
N ALA A 156 7.01 -7.93 15.69
CA ALA A 156 6.39 -9.20 15.33
C ALA A 156 5.62 -9.12 13.99
N LEU A 157 4.99 -7.98 13.69
CA LEU A 157 4.35 -7.74 12.40
C LEU A 157 5.37 -7.68 11.27
N GLU A 158 6.51 -7.02 11.48
CA GLU A 158 7.60 -6.99 10.50
C GLU A 158 8.11 -8.41 10.19
N ASP A 159 8.36 -9.22 11.23
CA ASP A 159 8.79 -10.62 11.06
C ASP A 159 7.75 -11.44 10.28
N LEU A 160 6.47 -11.28 10.62
CA LEU A 160 5.38 -11.95 9.90
C LEU A 160 5.33 -11.50 8.43
N ALA A 161 5.33 -10.19 8.16
CA ALA A 161 5.21 -9.63 6.82
C ALA A 161 6.40 -9.98 5.92
N ASN A 162 7.61 -10.13 6.48
CA ASN A 162 8.80 -10.55 5.72
C ASN A 162 8.67 -11.95 5.11
N SER A 163 7.77 -12.79 5.61
CA SER A 163 7.44 -14.09 5.00
C SER A 163 6.49 -14.00 3.78
N TYR A 164 5.98 -12.81 3.46
CA TYR A 164 5.03 -12.58 2.36
C TYR A 164 5.67 -11.74 1.23
N PRO A 165 5.93 -12.32 0.04
CA PRO A 165 6.65 -11.63 -1.04
C PRO A 165 5.88 -10.48 -1.69
N ASN A 166 4.55 -10.41 -1.47
CA ASN A 166 3.69 -9.32 -1.95
C ASN A 166 3.54 -8.18 -0.94
N ALA A 167 4.13 -8.29 0.26
CA ALA A 167 4.04 -7.30 1.31
C ALA A 167 5.28 -6.39 1.36
N SER A 168 5.12 -5.19 1.92
CA SER A 168 6.22 -4.26 2.20
C SER A 168 5.90 -3.44 3.44
N ILE A 169 6.87 -3.30 4.34
CA ILE A 169 6.74 -2.51 5.57
C ILE A 169 7.15 -1.05 5.34
N VAL A 170 6.38 -0.14 5.93
CA VAL A 170 6.69 1.28 6.13
C VAL A 170 6.77 1.55 7.63
N ASN A 171 7.94 1.98 8.08
CA ASN A 171 8.15 2.46 9.44
C ASN A 171 8.29 3.99 9.42
N SER A 172 7.33 4.70 10.01
CA SER A 172 7.35 6.17 10.10
C SER A 172 8.20 6.71 11.25
N ASP A 173 8.54 5.85 12.22
CA ASP A 173 9.08 6.24 13.53
C ASP A 173 10.28 7.19 13.44
N PRO A 174 11.33 6.89 12.65
CA PRO A 174 12.51 7.77 12.62
C PRO A 174 12.22 9.15 12.02
N LYS A 175 11.13 9.29 11.25
CA LYS A 175 10.79 10.52 10.55
C LYS A 175 9.85 11.39 11.36
N VAL A 176 8.78 10.80 11.88
CA VAL A 176 7.73 11.55 12.61
C VAL A 176 7.86 11.48 14.12
N GLY A 177 8.59 10.49 14.63
CA GLY A 177 8.76 10.26 16.05
C GLY A 177 10.00 10.91 16.64
N GLU A 178 10.03 11.01 17.96
CA GLU A 178 11.14 11.44 18.81
C GLU A 178 11.16 10.64 20.13
N GLU A 179 12.31 10.67 20.79
CA GLU A 179 12.51 9.95 22.04
C GLU A 179 11.56 10.43 23.14
N ARG A 180 11.08 9.47 23.93
CA ARG A 180 10.37 9.73 25.18
C ARG A 180 11.19 9.28 26.38
N SER A 181 11.22 10.12 27.41
CA SER A 181 11.76 9.78 28.72
C SER A 181 11.04 8.58 29.36
N GLY A 182 11.82 7.72 30.02
CA GLY A 182 11.33 6.48 30.62
C GLY A 182 11.11 5.33 29.63
N GLY A 183 11.52 5.49 28.37
CA GLY A 183 11.68 4.42 27.39
C GLY A 183 13.14 4.00 27.19
N PRO A 184 13.41 2.94 26.40
CA PRO A 184 14.78 2.57 26.03
C PRO A 184 15.42 3.66 25.16
N SER A 185 16.76 3.74 25.15
CA SER A 185 17.49 4.65 24.27
C SER A 185 17.17 4.39 22.79
N GLY A 186 16.98 5.45 21.99
CA GLY A 186 16.63 5.35 20.58
C GLY A 186 15.14 5.07 20.32
N ASN A 187 14.28 5.10 21.35
CA ASN A 187 12.84 4.97 21.13
C ASN A 187 12.29 6.15 20.31
N HIS A 188 11.14 5.96 19.69
CA HIS A 188 10.46 7.00 18.90
C HIS A 188 9.01 7.09 19.34
N TRP A 189 8.77 7.10 20.65
CA TRP A 189 7.42 6.92 21.20
C TRP A 189 6.58 8.19 21.17
N ASN A 190 7.20 9.36 21.17
CA ASN A 190 6.50 10.63 20.97
C ASN A 190 6.42 10.93 19.47
N ILE A 191 5.31 11.51 19.04
CA ILE A 191 5.25 12.22 17.76
C ILE A 191 5.87 13.60 17.99
N LYS A 192 6.80 14.02 17.12
CA LYS A 192 7.38 15.37 17.12
C LYS A 192 6.27 16.41 17.14
N GLU A 193 6.37 17.41 18.00
CA GLU A 193 5.31 18.40 18.25
C GLU A 193 4.68 18.98 16.97
N LYS A 194 5.50 19.42 16.00
CA LYS A 194 5.01 19.99 14.72
C LYS A 194 4.19 19.03 13.86
N TYR A 195 4.31 17.72 14.08
CA TYR A 195 3.64 16.69 13.31
C TYR A 195 2.36 16.17 13.95
N THR A 196 1.95 16.67 15.11
CA THR A 196 0.70 16.29 15.77
C THR A 196 -0.03 17.49 16.37
N TYR A 197 -1.34 17.40 16.53
CA TYR A 197 -2.15 18.43 17.21
C TYR A 197 -2.83 17.90 18.48
N ASP A 198 -2.90 16.59 18.68
CA ASP A 198 -3.51 15.95 19.85
C ASP A 198 -2.66 14.84 20.47
N GLY A 199 -1.45 14.62 19.96
CA GLY A 199 -0.54 13.58 20.41
C GLY A 199 -0.87 12.17 19.90
N THR A 200 -1.84 12.02 19.00
CA THR A 200 -2.23 10.74 18.37
C THR A 200 -2.27 10.86 16.86
N HIS A 201 -2.99 11.86 16.35
CA HIS A 201 -3.22 12.11 14.94
C HIS A 201 -2.22 13.13 14.40
N PHE A 202 -2.02 13.10 13.09
CA PHE A 202 -0.97 13.88 12.44
C PHE A 202 -1.48 15.19 11.85
N THR A 203 -0.63 16.21 11.86
CA THR A 203 -0.85 17.42 11.06
C THR A 203 -0.65 17.13 9.58
N SER A 204 -0.98 18.10 8.72
CA SER A 204 -0.71 18.05 7.28
C SER A 204 0.74 17.68 6.96
N GLU A 205 1.69 18.25 7.71
CA GLU A 205 3.12 17.99 7.55
C GLU A 205 3.48 16.55 7.94
N GLY A 206 2.94 16.07 9.06
CA GLY A 206 3.12 14.68 9.50
C GLY A 206 2.58 13.68 8.47
N TYR A 207 1.36 13.90 7.97
CA TYR A 207 0.77 13.07 6.91
C TYR A 207 1.55 13.13 5.60
N THR A 208 2.14 14.28 5.25
CA THR A 208 3.00 14.41 4.06
C THR A 208 4.24 13.53 4.18
N ILE A 209 4.89 13.51 5.35
CA ILE A 209 6.04 12.64 5.60
C ILE A 209 5.64 11.16 5.47
N ILE A 210 4.51 10.76 6.06
CA ILE A 210 4.04 9.37 5.98
C ILE A 210 3.70 8.99 4.53
N ALA A 211 3.02 9.88 3.79
CA ALA A 211 2.68 9.65 2.39
C ALA A 211 3.93 9.47 1.51
N ASN A 212 4.97 10.30 1.69
CA ASN A 212 6.24 10.14 0.97
C ASN A 212 6.89 8.76 1.24
N LEU A 213 6.88 8.30 2.50
CA LEU A 213 7.42 6.97 2.84
C LEU A 213 6.64 5.83 2.19
N ILE A 214 5.33 5.99 2.02
CA ILE A 214 4.47 5.04 1.30
C ILE A 214 4.74 5.11 -0.22
N ALA A 215 4.85 6.31 -0.78
CA ALA A 215 5.18 6.53 -2.19
C ALA A 215 6.51 5.89 -2.58
N ASP A 216 7.54 6.01 -1.73
CA ASP A 216 8.83 5.32 -1.93
C ASP A 216 8.67 3.80 -2.05
N LYS A 217 7.66 3.22 -1.40
CA LYS A 217 7.35 1.80 -1.58
C LYS A 217 6.62 1.58 -2.89
N LEU A 218 5.65 2.40 -3.25
CA LEU A 218 4.95 2.29 -4.54
C LEU A 218 5.94 2.27 -5.72
N GLU A 219 6.87 3.23 -5.77
CA GLU A 219 7.82 3.41 -6.88
C GLU A 219 8.89 2.31 -7.00
N ARG A 220 9.27 1.67 -5.88
CA ARG A 220 10.32 0.63 -5.85
C ARG A 220 10.03 -0.66 -6.64
N LYS A 221 8.90 -0.76 -7.36
CA LYS A 221 8.64 -1.84 -8.34
C LYS A 221 8.42 -1.36 -9.79
N THR A 222 8.34 -0.05 -10.04
CA THR A 222 8.23 0.49 -11.40
C THR A 222 9.57 0.45 -12.14
N VAL A 223 10.69 0.24 -11.42
CA VAL A 223 12.02 -0.02 -12.00
C VAL A 223 12.28 -1.53 -12.17
N SER A 224 11.28 -2.27 -12.64
CA SER A 224 11.58 -3.39 -13.54
C SER A 224 11.06 -3.00 -14.92
N ASN A 225 11.91 -2.26 -15.63
CA ASN A 225 11.75 -1.88 -17.04
C ASN A 225 11.60 -3.08 -18.00
N ILE A 226 11.25 -4.28 -17.52
CA ILE A 226 10.96 -5.44 -18.36
C ILE A 226 9.83 -5.12 -19.34
N LYS A 227 8.83 -4.30 -18.97
CA LYS A 227 7.78 -3.91 -19.93
C LYS A 227 8.29 -2.97 -21.02
N CYS A 228 9.07 -1.94 -20.69
CA CYS A 228 9.63 -1.04 -21.71
C CYS A 228 10.68 -1.74 -22.57
N ASP A 229 11.51 -2.59 -21.98
CA ASP A 229 12.55 -3.32 -22.70
C ASP A 229 11.96 -4.45 -23.55
N ALA A 230 10.95 -5.18 -23.06
CA ALA A 230 10.27 -6.21 -23.85
C ALA A 230 9.43 -5.59 -24.97
N LEU A 231 8.71 -4.49 -24.72
CA LEU A 231 7.97 -3.78 -25.77
C LEU A 231 8.90 -3.10 -26.78
N CYS A 232 10.02 -2.52 -26.35
CA CYS A 232 11.05 -2.00 -27.26
C CYS A 232 11.74 -3.12 -28.04
N PHE A 233 12.03 -4.25 -27.41
CA PHE A 233 12.63 -5.42 -28.07
C PHE A 233 11.68 -6.07 -29.07
N LEU A 234 10.41 -6.26 -28.70
CA LEU A 234 9.36 -6.76 -29.58
C LEU A 234 9.09 -5.78 -30.73
N SER A 235 9.05 -4.47 -30.47
CA SER A 235 8.95 -3.41 -31.47
C SER A 235 10.10 -3.44 -32.47
N ARG A 236 11.35 -3.55 -31.99
CA ARG A 236 12.54 -3.64 -32.84
C ARG A 236 12.56 -4.93 -33.66
N LYS A 237 12.21 -6.07 -33.06
CA LYS A 237 12.10 -7.35 -33.79
C LYS A 237 10.98 -7.31 -34.84
N LEU A 238 9.83 -6.73 -34.52
CA LEU A 238 8.70 -6.62 -35.44
C LEU A 238 9.05 -5.71 -36.63
N LYS A 239 9.71 -4.57 -36.39
CA LYS A 239 10.21 -3.67 -37.44
C LYS A 239 11.23 -4.37 -38.35
N SER A 240 12.18 -5.10 -37.76
CA SER A 240 13.16 -5.89 -38.53
C SER A 240 12.48 -6.97 -39.38
N LEU A 241 11.47 -7.66 -38.84
CA LEU A 241 10.75 -8.71 -39.55
C LEU A 241 9.95 -8.16 -40.73
N LEU A 242 9.29 -7.00 -40.53
CA LEU A 242 8.47 -6.37 -41.55
C LEU A 242 9.32 -5.76 -42.68
N SER A 243 10.49 -5.20 -42.35
CA SER A 243 11.49 -4.79 -43.34
C SER A 243 11.98 -5.95 -44.21
N GLN A 244 12.29 -7.10 -43.60
CA GLN A 244 12.70 -8.32 -44.33
C GLN A 244 11.58 -8.89 -45.21
N LEU A 245 10.32 -8.58 -44.91
CA LEU A 245 9.15 -8.99 -45.70
C LEU A 245 8.77 -7.98 -46.81
N GLY A 246 9.52 -6.89 -46.96
CA GLY A 246 9.25 -5.84 -47.97
C GLY A 246 8.02 -4.98 -47.65
N ILE A 247 7.56 -5.00 -46.40
CA ILE A 247 6.41 -4.21 -45.95
C ILE A 247 6.97 -2.92 -45.36
N GLY A 248 6.96 -1.84 -46.17
CA GLY A 248 7.36 -0.51 -45.72
C GLY A 248 6.42 0.02 -44.63
N TYR A 249 6.98 0.61 -43.58
CA TYR A 249 6.22 1.35 -42.58
C TYR A 249 6.01 2.80 -43.05
N PHE A 250 4.78 3.29 -42.97
CA PHE A 250 4.48 4.71 -42.75
C PHE A 250 4.48 4.99 -41.25
#